data_AF-A0A935GVP6-F1
#
_entry.id   AF-A0A935GVP6-F1
#
_cell.length_a   1.000
_cell.length_b   1.000
_cell.length_c   1.000
_cell.angle_alpha   90.00
_cell.angle_beta   90.00
_cell.angle_gamma   90.00
#
_symmetry.space_group_name_H-M   'P 1'
#
loop_
_entity.id
_entity.type
_entity.pdbx_description
1 polymer ?
#
loop_
_entity_poly.entity_id
_entity_poly.type
_entity_poly.pdbx_seq_one_letter_code
_entity_poly.pdbx_strand_id
1 'polypeptide(L)'
;MTTSPNHLENMLANGLRYLRRGLDAFSKNDFDFALTDFYCGLEIILKAMVLHEDWRLVFDEPGDAEQAKLDKGTAKTIGADQAFKRLAVFAQKPLSADAEKAVNRIRVHRNKLMHFYHPDLQTVSGKKTIATDLSRGWHALRLLRADIRFQAVFAKHSWQHDEMDAALLVLKSYLKQAEQDIQDCQSRKALFTVRHAKCTRF
;
A
#
# COMPACT_ATOMS: atom_id res chain seq x y z
N MET A 1 -37.47 -6.37 -3.84
CA MET A 1 -36.53 -7.45 -4.18
C MET A 1 -35.26 -7.22 -3.38
N THR A 2 -34.77 -8.30 -2.78
CA THR A 2 -33.74 -8.44 -1.76
C THR A 2 -32.47 -7.62 -2.01
N THR A 3 -32.07 -6.82 -1.02
CA THR A 3 -30.78 -6.13 -0.97
C THR A 3 -29.64 -7.13 -1.06
N SER A 4 -28.95 -7.18 -2.20
CA SER A 4 -27.57 -7.65 -2.21
C SER A 4 -26.79 -6.85 -1.17
N PRO A 5 -25.87 -7.44 -0.39
CA PRO A 5 -24.86 -6.66 0.31
C PRO A 5 -24.21 -5.74 -0.73
N ASN A 6 -24.05 -4.46 -0.41
CA ASN A 6 -23.37 -3.53 -1.31
C ASN A 6 -21.88 -3.94 -1.38
N HIS A 7 -21.54 -4.79 -2.37
CA HIS A 7 -20.20 -5.38 -2.55
C HIS A 7 -19.11 -4.32 -2.55
N LEU A 8 -19.39 -3.16 -3.15
CA LEU A 8 -18.49 -2.02 -3.17
C LEU A 8 -18.14 -1.54 -1.76
N GLU A 9 -19.15 -1.29 -0.91
CA GLU A 9 -18.95 -0.81 0.47
C GLU A 9 -18.22 -1.85 1.31
N ASN A 10 -18.58 -3.13 1.16
CA ASN A 10 -17.92 -4.22 1.87
C ASN A 10 -16.46 -4.35 1.47
N MET A 11 -16.14 -4.24 0.17
CA MET A 11 -14.76 -4.26 -0.31
C MET A 11 -13.99 -3.05 0.21
N LEU A 12 -14.57 -1.84 0.19
CA LEU A 12 -13.92 -0.65 0.73
C LEU A 12 -13.63 -0.78 2.23
N ALA A 13 -14.63 -1.16 3.02
CA ALA A 13 -14.47 -1.38 4.45
C ALA A 13 -13.40 -2.45 4.74
N ASN A 14 -13.39 -3.55 3.97
CA ASN A 14 -12.36 -4.58 4.08
C ASN A 14 -10.97 -4.04 3.73
N GLY A 15 -10.84 -3.32 2.61
CA GLY A 15 -9.59 -2.73 2.16
C GLY A 15 -9.01 -1.77 3.19
N LEU A 16 -9.81 -0.86 3.72
CA LEU A 16 -9.42 0.07 4.78
C LEU A 16 -8.99 -0.66 6.06
N ARG A 17 -9.72 -1.70 6.46
CA ARG A 17 -9.35 -2.54 7.62
C ARG A 17 -7.99 -3.20 7.43
N TYR A 18 -7.71 -3.75 6.25
CA TYR A 18 -6.41 -4.36 5.94
C TYR A 18 -5.28 -3.33 5.93
N LEU A 19 -5.50 -2.15 5.34
CA LEU A 19 -4.52 -1.07 5.38
C LEU A 19 -4.21 -0.65 6.81
N ARG A 20 -5.23 -0.49 7.67
CA ARG A 20 -5.03 -0.14 9.08
C ARG A 20 -4.25 -1.23 9.80
N ARG A 21 -4.62 -2.49 9.62
CA ARG A 21 -3.89 -3.63 10.21
C ARG A 21 -2.42 -3.63 9.80
N GLY A 22 -2.12 -3.30 8.54
CA GLY A 22 -0.74 -3.15 8.06
C GLY A 22 0.03 -2.04 8.77
N LEU A 23 -0.60 -0.88 9.01
CA LEU A 23 0.02 0.22 9.76
C LEU A 23 0.22 -0.11 11.26
N ASP A 24 -0.74 -0.80 11.87
CA ASP A 24 -0.64 -1.25 13.26
C ASP A 24 0.46 -2.30 13.41
N ALA A 25 0.58 -3.23 12.46
CA ALA A 25 1.65 -4.22 12.40
C ALA A 25 3.02 -3.53 12.25
N PHE A 26 3.13 -2.53 11.37
CA PHE A 26 4.36 -1.74 11.24
C PHE A 26 4.77 -1.12 12.58
N SER A 27 3.81 -0.53 13.30
CA SER A 27 4.04 0.11 14.61
C SER A 27 4.54 -0.88 15.67
N LYS A 28 4.24 -2.16 15.51
CA LYS A 28 4.68 -3.26 16.37
C LYS A 28 5.98 -3.94 15.90
N ASN A 29 6.64 -3.38 14.87
CA ASN A 29 7.79 -3.97 14.19
C ASN A 29 7.50 -5.33 13.51
N ASP A 30 6.23 -5.59 13.19
CA ASP A 30 5.80 -6.79 12.50
C ASP A 30 5.71 -6.52 10.99
N PHE A 31 6.88 -6.49 10.35
CA PHE A 31 7.02 -6.02 8.96
C PHE A 31 6.42 -6.97 7.93
N ASP A 32 6.31 -8.26 8.26
CA ASP A 32 5.73 -9.27 7.38
C ASP A 32 4.24 -9.02 7.18
N PHE A 33 3.53 -8.85 8.29
CA PHE A 33 2.12 -8.48 8.29
C PHE A 33 1.91 -7.04 7.81
N ALA A 34 2.82 -6.13 8.14
CA ALA A 34 2.74 -4.75 7.64
C ALA A 34 2.68 -4.69 6.10
N LEU A 35 3.60 -5.39 5.43
CA LEU A 35 3.65 -5.42 3.97
C LEU A 35 2.48 -6.19 3.36
N THR A 36 2.17 -7.37 3.91
CA THR A 36 1.14 -8.26 3.36
C THR A 36 -0.25 -7.65 3.48
N ASP A 37 -0.59 -7.13 4.65
CA ASP A 37 -1.91 -6.56 4.90
C ASP A 37 -2.09 -5.23 4.20
N PHE A 38 -1.05 -4.39 4.19
CA PHE A 38 -1.14 -3.11 3.49
C PHE A 38 -1.29 -3.32 1.98
N TYR A 39 -0.53 -4.24 1.38
CA TYR A 39 -0.72 -4.59 -0.04
C TYR A 39 -2.13 -5.14 -0.31
N CYS A 40 -2.62 -6.06 0.55
CA CYS A 40 -3.97 -6.61 0.43
C CYS A 40 -5.03 -5.51 0.44
N GLY A 41 -4.89 -4.54 1.37
CA GLY A 41 -5.79 -3.40 1.46
C GLY A 41 -5.78 -2.53 0.21
N LEU A 42 -4.60 -2.20 -0.33
CA LEU A 42 -4.47 -1.45 -1.59
C LEU A 42 -5.13 -2.19 -2.75
N GLU A 43 -4.86 -3.49 -2.90
CA GLU A 43 -5.40 -4.30 -3.97
C GLU A 43 -6.94 -4.38 -3.90
N ILE A 44 -7.50 -4.58 -2.71
CA ILE A 44 -8.96 -4.62 -2.51
C ILE A 44 -9.59 -3.28 -2.89
N ILE A 45 -9.01 -2.14 -2.51
CA ILE A 45 -9.56 -0.82 -2.86
C ILE A 45 -9.49 -0.58 -4.37
N LEU A 46 -8.38 -0.93 -5.03
CA LEU A 46 -8.26 -0.82 -6.49
C LEU A 46 -9.33 -1.66 -7.20
N LYS A 47 -9.57 -2.89 -6.73
CA LYS A 47 -10.65 -3.75 -7.23
C LYS A 47 -12.02 -3.16 -6.99
N ALA A 48 -12.24 -2.55 -5.82
CA ALA A 48 -13.49 -1.86 -5.50
C ALA A 48 -13.75 -0.71 -6.48
N MET A 49 -12.72 0.06 -6.86
CA MET A 49 -12.87 1.11 -7.88
C MET A 49 -13.22 0.52 -9.25
N VAL A 50 -12.61 -0.60 -9.65
CA VAL A 50 -12.98 -1.26 -10.91
C VAL A 50 -14.42 -1.76 -10.87
N LEU A 51 -14.83 -2.34 -9.74
CA LEU A 51 -16.20 -2.83 -9.53
C LEU A 51 -17.22 -1.69 -9.59
N HIS A 52 -16.86 -0.49 -9.13
CA HIS A 52 -17.71 0.70 -9.23
C HIS A 52 -17.97 1.12 -10.68
N GLU A 53 -16.96 1.02 -11.56
CA GLU A 53 -17.08 1.35 -12.98
C GLU A 53 -17.85 0.26 -13.75
N ASP A 54 -17.46 -1.01 -13.60
CA ASP A 54 -18.19 -2.17 -14.13
C ASP A 54 -17.81 -3.42 -13.33
N TRP A 55 -18.80 -4.02 -12.65
CA TRP A 55 -18.60 -5.19 -11.80
C TRP A 55 -18.00 -6.39 -12.54
N ARG A 56 -18.27 -6.57 -13.84
CA ARG A 56 -17.75 -7.70 -14.62
C ARG A 56 -16.24 -7.60 -14.78
N LEU A 57 -15.72 -6.38 -14.76
CA LEU A 57 -14.29 -6.12 -14.89
C LEU A 57 -13.53 -6.32 -13.59
N VAL A 58 -14.15 -6.78 -12.51
CA VAL A 58 -13.37 -7.31 -11.37
C VAL A 58 -12.89 -8.75 -11.62
N PHE A 59 -13.56 -9.49 -12.51
CA PHE A 59 -13.21 -10.86 -12.87
C PHE A 59 -11.91 -10.90 -13.67
N ASP A 60 -11.10 -11.93 -13.48
CA ASP A 60 -9.88 -12.13 -14.27
C ASP A 60 -10.21 -12.15 -15.77
N GLU A 61 -11.21 -12.95 -16.15
CA GLU A 61 -11.81 -12.98 -17.49
C GLU A 61 -13.23 -12.40 -17.47
N PRO A 62 -13.48 -11.20 -18.05
CA PRO A 62 -14.79 -10.56 -18.01
C PRO A 62 -15.92 -11.35 -18.70
N GLY A 63 -15.59 -12.21 -19.67
CA GLY A 63 -16.55 -13.06 -20.37
C GLY A 63 -17.17 -14.13 -19.49
N ASP A 64 -16.49 -14.53 -18.41
CA ASP A 64 -16.94 -15.55 -17.45
C ASP A 64 -17.68 -14.95 -16.23
N ALA A 65 -17.99 -13.65 -16.30
CA ALA A 65 -18.57 -12.90 -15.20
C ALA A 65 -20.02 -13.33 -14.93
N GLU A 66 -20.24 -13.92 -13.76
CA GLU A 66 -21.56 -14.30 -13.27
C GLU A 66 -21.81 -13.64 -11.91
N GLN A 67 -22.95 -12.97 -11.77
CA GLN A 67 -23.34 -12.32 -10.51
C GLN A 67 -23.28 -13.30 -9.32
N ALA A 68 -23.73 -14.55 -9.53
CA ALA A 68 -23.71 -15.58 -8.50
C ALA A 68 -22.30 -15.93 -8.01
N LYS A 69 -21.26 -15.86 -8.87
CA LYS A 69 -19.86 -16.07 -8.46
C LYS A 69 -19.34 -14.92 -7.61
N LEU A 70 -19.78 -13.69 -7.91
CA LEU A 70 -19.45 -12.51 -7.12
C LEU A 70 -20.12 -12.58 -5.74
N ASP A 71 -21.42 -12.87 -5.70
CA ASP A 71 -22.21 -12.95 -4.46
C ASP A 71 -21.72 -14.04 -3.52
N LYS A 72 -21.26 -15.17 -4.07
CA LYS A 72 -20.70 -16.30 -3.30
C LYS A 72 -19.21 -16.16 -2.98
N GLY A 73 -18.54 -15.13 -3.50
CA GLY A 73 -17.09 -14.94 -3.33
C GLY A 73 -16.23 -16.02 -4.01
N THR A 74 -16.76 -16.73 -5.01
CA THR A 74 -16.04 -17.77 -5.77
C THR A 74 -15.44 -17.26 -7.08
N ALA A 75 -15.65 -15.98 -7.39
CA ALA A 75 -15.06 -15.33 -8.55
C ALA A 75 -13.53 -15.31 -8.48
N LYS A 76 -12.87 -15.72 -9.58
CA LYS A 76 -11.45 -15.42 -9.79
C LYS A 76 -11.34 -13.95 -10.17
N THR A 77 -10.65 -13.15 -9.35
CA THR A 77 -10.53 -11.70 -9.55
C THR A 77 -9.13 -11.30 -10.01
N ILE A 78 -9.06 -10.13 -10.64
CA ILE A 78 -7.81 -9.52 -11.12
C ILE A 78 -6.78 -9.26 -10.01
N GLY A 79 -5.54 -8.93 -10.35
CA GLY A 79 -4.57 -8.34 -9.41
C GLY A 79 -4.54 -6.81 -9.46
N ALA A 80 -3.75 -6.18 -8.59
CA ALA A 80 -3.58 -4.71 -8.57
C ALA A 80 -3.11 -4.13 -9.92
N ASP A 81 -2.13 -4.77 -10.58
CA ASP A 81 -1.58 -4.31 -11.87
C ASP A 81 -2.67 -4.28 -12.96
N GLN A 82 -3.54 -5.30 -12.99
CA GLN A 82 -4.68 -5.36 -13.92
C GLN A 82 -5.75 -4.33 -13.55
N ALA A 83 -5.96 -4.06 -12.26
CA ALA A 83 -6.89 -3.03 -11.82
C ALA A 83 -6.45 -1.63 -12.29
N PHE A 84 -5.15 -1.30 -12.18
CA PHE A 84 -4.61 -0.04 -12.71
C PHE A 84 -4.86 0.10 -14.22
N LYS A 85 -4.61 -0.96 -15.00
CA LYS A 85 -4.86 -0.97 -16.45
C LYS A 85 -6.33 -0.73 -16.78
N ARG A 86 -7.25 -1.43 -16.08
CA ARG A 86 -8.69 -1.29 -16.31
C ARG A 86 -9.18 0.11 -15.94
N LEU A 87 -8.75 0.65 -14.80
CA LEU A 87 -9.09 2.01 -14.37
C LEU A 87 -8.57 3.08 -15.32
N ALA A 88 -7.37 2.90 -15.90
CA ALA A 88 -6.79 3.83 -16.86
C ALA A 88 -7.62 3.92 -18.16
N VAL A 89 -8.20 2.80 -18.61
CA VAL A 89 -9.08 2.77 -19.80
C VAL A 89 -10.35 3.59 -19.57
N PHE A 90 -11.01 3.42 -18.42
CA PHE A 90 -12.21 4.18 -18.08
C PHE A 90 -11.96 5.66 -17.89
N ALA A 91 -10.86 5.98 -17.24
CA ALA A 91 -10.46 7.35 -16.95
C ALA A 91 -10.12 8.17 -18.21
N GLN A 92 -9.88 7.51 -19.34
CA GLN A 92 -9.23 8.07 -20.54
C GLN A 92 -7.92 8.81 -20.21
N LYS A 93 -7.37 8.54 -19.02
CA LYS A 93 -6.17 9.12 -18.45
C LYS A 93 -5.60 8.13 -17.44
N PRO A 94 -4.31 7.78 -17.51
CA PRO A 94 -3.74 6.85 -16.54
C PRO A 94 -3.89 7.40 -15.12
N LEU A 95 -4.17 6.50 -14.17
CA LEU A 95 -3.92 6.78 -12.76
C LEU A 95 -2.43 7.19 -12.61
N SER A 96 -2.12 7.96 -11.56
CA SER A 96 -0.75 8.46 -11.35
C SER A 96 0.29 7.35 -11.51
N ALA A 97 1.26 7.54 -12.41
CA ALA A 97 2.32 6.56 -12.64
C ALA A 97 3.16 6.30 -11.37
N ASP A 98 3.29 7.34 -10.52
CA ASP A 98 3.93 7.21 -9.21
C ASP A 98 3.11 6.35 -8.25
N ALA A 99 1.78 6.39 -8.36
CA ALA A 99 0.90 5.52 -7.58
C ALA A 99 1.08 4.06 -7.97
N GLU A 100 1.02 3.74 -9.27
CA GLU A 100 1.24 2.38 -9.76
C GLU A 100 2.62 1.86 -9.36
N LYS A 101 3.66 2.68 -9.50
CA LYS A 101 5.03 2.34 -9.09
C LYS A 101 5.14 2.08 -7.58
N ALA A 102 4.46 2.87 -6.75
CA ALA A 102 4.45 2.68 -5.31
C ALA A 102 3.79 1.35 -4.92
N VAL A 103 2.59 1.06 -5.45
CA VAL A 103 1.90 -0.21 -5.19
C VAL A 103 2.74 -1.40 -5.66
N ASN A 104 3.35 -1.30 -6.84
CA ASN A 104 4.20 -2.35 -7.40
C ASN A 104 5.44 -2.64 -6.53
N ARG A 105 6.06 -1.63 -5.92
CA ARG A 105 7.18 -1.83 -5.00
C ARG A 105 6.76 -2.64 -3.78
N ILE A 106 5.63 -2.28 -3.16
CA ILE A 106 5.06 -3.03 -2.03
C ILE A 106 4.74 -4.47 -2.46
N ARG A 107 4.17 -4.66 -3.67
CA ARG A 107 3.90 -5.98 -4.25
C ARG A 107 5.16 -6.84 -4.33
N VAL A 108 6.28 -6.27 -4.80
CA VAL A 108 7.57 -6.97 -4.91
C VAL A 108 8.09 -7.36 -3.52
N HIS A 109 8.02 -6.46 -2.54
CA HIS A 109 8.36 -6.79 -1.15
C HIS A 109 7.50 -7.92 -0.60
N ARG A 110 6.17 -7.85 -0.76
CA ARG A 110 5.24 -8.91 -0.35
C ARG A 110 5.54 -10.23 -1.04
N ASN A 111 5.81 -10.23 -2.35
CA ASN A 111 6.16 -11.45 -3.09
C ASN A 111 7.45 -12.08 -2.57
N LYS A 112 8.47 -11.26 -2.27
CA LYS A 112 9.70 -11.74 -1.63
C LYS A 112 9.43 -12.39 -0.28
N LEU A 113 8.52 -11.84 0.54
CA LEU A 113 8.16 -12.43 1.83
C LEU A 113 7.37 -13.74 1.69
N MET A 114 6.36 -13.75 0.84
CA MET A 114 5.42 -14.87 0.74
C MET A 114 6.00 -16.08 -0.01
N HIS A 115 6.94 -15.85 -0.92
CA HIS A 115 7.40 -16.89 -1.85
C HIS A 115 8.91 -17.04 -1.90
N PHE A 116 9.69 -16.13 -1.32
CA PHE A 116 11.15 -16.12 -1.42
C PHE A 116 11.81 -15.70 -0.10
N TYR A 117 13.10 -15.37 -0.14
CA TYR A 117 13.83 -14.78 0.98
C TYR A 117 13.89 -13.26 0.83
N HIS A 118 13.60 -12.53 1.92
CA HIS A 118 13.68 -11.06 1.95
C HIS A 118 14.86 -10.59 2.83
N PRO A 119 16.09 -10.49 2.28
CA PRO A 119 17.30 -10.21 3.07
C PRO A 119 17.24 -8.88 3.82
N ASP A 120 16.61 -7.87 3.22
CA ASP A 120 16.70 -6.51 3.75
C ASP A 120 15.71 -6.21 4.88
N LEU A 121 14.74 -7.10 5.15
CA LEU A 121 13.61 -6.83 6.04
C LEU A 121 14.06 -6.50 7.48
N GLN A 122 15.15 -7.14 7.91
CA GLN A 122 15.68 -6.97 9.26
C GLN A 122 16.68 -5.82 9.37
N THR A 123 17.13 -5.26 8.24
CA THR A 123 18.09 -4.17 8.22
C THR A 123 17.43 -2.81 8.46
N VAL A 124 18.14 -1.86 9.08
CA VAL A 124 17.65 -0.49 9.26
C VAL A 124 17.29 0.17 7.92
N SER A 125 18.14 -0.04 6.90
CA SER A 125 17.91 0.50 5.56
C SER A 125 16.66 -0.09 4.90
N GLY A 126 16.45 -1.41 5.00
CA GLY A 126 15.28 -2.05 4.42
C GLY A 126 13.99 -1.64 5.12
N LYS A 127 13.99 -1.50 6.45
CA LYS A 127 12.83 -0.99 7.22
C LYS A 127 12.48 0.45 6.81
N LYS A 128 13.49 1.31 6.60
CA LYS A 128 13.28 2.66 6.04
C LYS A 128 12.68 2.62 4.63
N THR A 129 13.17 1.74 3.76
CA THR A 129 12.60 1.57 2.40
C THR A 129 11.13 1.14 2.47
N ILE A 130 10.81 0.16 3.32
CA ILE A 130 9.43 -0.31 3.52
C ILE A 130 8.54 0.83 4.03
N ALA A 131 8.96 1.55 5.07
CA ALA A 131 8.21 2.70 5.59
C ALA A 131 7.95 3.76 4.50
N THR A 132 8.95 4.00 3.65
CA THR A 132 8.85 4.94 2.52
C THR A 132 7.83 4.44 1.50
N ASP A 133 7.88 3.17 1.13
CA ASP A 133 7.00 2.61 0.11
C ASP A 133 5.55 2.49 0.63
N LEU A 134 5.33 2.13 1.90
CA LEU A 134 4.01 2.20 2.55
C LEU A 134 3.44 3.64 2.53
N SER A 135 4.26 4.63 2.87
CA SER A 135 3.88 6.05 2.82
C SER A 135 3.50 6.50 1.40
N ARG A 136 4.28 6.08 0.38
CA ARG A 136 3.95 6.33 -1.03
C ARG A 136 2.66 5.64 -1.47
N GLY A 137 2.44 4.39 -1.03
CA GLY A 137 1.20 3.65 -1.29
C GLY A 137 -0.02 4.34 -0.67
N TRP A 138 0.12 4.94 0.52
CA TRP A 138 -0.95 5.76 1.07
C TRP A 138 -1.17 7.07 0.31
N HIS A 139 -0.09 7.75 -0.08
CA HIS A 139 -0.21 8.97 -0.90
C HIS A 139 -0.94 8.68 -2.22
N ALA A 140 -0.64 7.55 -2.86
CA ALA A 140 -1.37 7.05 -4.02
C ALA A 140 -2.87 6.92 -3.76
N LEU A 141 -3.26 6.34 -2.62
CA LEU A 141 -4.67 6.24 -2.23
C LEU A 141 -5.29 7.63 -1.97
N ARG A 142 -4.56 8.57 -1.37
CA ARG A 142 -5.06 9.96 -1.23
C ARG A 142 -5.33 10.62 -2.57
N LEU A 143 -4.46 10.41 -3.57
CA LEU A 143 -4.69 10.91 -4.93
C LEU A 143 -5.94 10.27 -5.55
N LEU A 144 -6.13 8.97 -5.35
CA LEU A 144 -7.32 8.25 -5.80
C LEU A 144 -8.60 8.77 -5.13
N ARG A 145 -8.57 9.05 -3.82
CA ARG A 145 -9.68 9.65 -3.05
C ARG A 145 -10.02 11.07 -3.51
N ALA A 146 -9.00 11.84 -3.89
CA ALA A 146 -9.17 13.21 -4.35
C ALA A 146 -9.76 13.28 -5.77
N ASP A 147 -9.68 12.19 -6.54
CA ASP A 147 -10.28 12.10 -7.86
C ASP A 147 -11.81 12.20 -7.76
N ILE A 148 -12.39 13.19 -8.46
CA ILE A 148 -13.81 13.52 -8.41
C ILE A 148 -14.72 12.31 -8.69
N ARG A 149 -14.24 11.37 -9.50
CA ARG A 149 -14.98 10.14 -9.87
C ARG A 149 -15.23 9.24 -8.68
N PHE A 150 -14.28 9.19 -7.73
CA PHE A 150 -14.34 8.29 -6.59
C PHE A 150 -14.67 9.01 -5.27
N GLN A 151 -14.73 10.34 -5.26
CA GLN A 151 -15.03 11.11 -4.05
C GLN A 151 -16.32 10.64 -3.36
N ALA A 152 -17.41 10.45 -4.12
CA ALA A 152 -18.68 9.98 -3.57
C ALA A 152 -18.59 8.57 -2.96
N VAL A 153 -17.77 7.71 -3.56
CA VAL A 153 -17.53 6.35 -3.09
C VAL A 153 -16.77 6.37 -1.76
N PHE A 154 -15.77 7.24 -1.62
CA PHE A 154 -14.98 7.35 -0.38
C PHE A 154 -15.64 8.18 0.73
N ALA A 155 -16.61 9.03 0.41
CA ALA A 155 -17.25 9.94 1.38
C ALA A 155 -17.90 9.21 2.57
N LYS A 156 -18.42 8.00 2.35
CA LYS A 156 -19.06 7.17 3.39
C LYS A 156 -18.08 6.61 4.42
N HIS A 157 -16.79 6.65 4.13
CA HIS A 157 -15.71 6.12 4.97
C HIS A 157 -14.74 7.22 5.46
N SER A 158 -15.18 8.48 5.48
CA SER A 158 -14.34 9.64 5.85
C SER A 158 -13.65 9.45 7.21
N TRP A 159 -14.38 9.00 8.23
CA TRP A 159 -13.83 8.78 9.57
C TRP A 159 -12.70 7.74 9.58
N GLN A 160 -12.87 6.59 8.91
CA GLN A 160 -11.83 5.57 8.80
C GLN A 160 -10.58 6.14 8.12
N HIS A 161 -10.76 6.99 7.11
CA HIS A 161 -9.63 7.64 6.44
C HIS A 161 -8.86 8.58 7.37
N ASP A 162 -9.56 9.38 8.18
CA ASP A 162 -8.92 10.29 9.14
C ASP A 162 -8.15 9.52 10.21
N GLU A 163 -8.71 8.41 10.70
CA GLU A 163 -8.06 7.51 11.65
C GLU A 163 -6.75 6.94 11.08
N MET A 164 -6.77 6.57 9.80
CA MET A 164 -5.58 6.08 9.10
C MET A 164 -4.58 7.19 8.82
N ASP A 165 -5.05 8.39 8.48
CA ASP A 165 -4.20 9.57 8.32
C ASP A 165 -3.45 9.90 9.62
N ALA A 166 -4.09 9.67 10.78
CA ALA A 166 -3.43 9.74 12.09
C ALA A 166 -2.44 8.59 12.31
N ALA A 167 -2.79 7.34 11.97
CA ALA A 167 -1.89 6.19 12.10
C ALA A 167 -0.57 6.36 11.29
N LEU A 168 -0.63 7.06 10.16
CA LEU A 168 0.55 7.36 9.34
C LEU A 168 1.52 8.36 9.96
N LEU A 169 1.11 9.11 10.98
CA LEU A 169 2.03 9.95 11.75
C LEU A 169 3.13 9.09 12.38
N VAL A 170 2.83 7.81 12.72
CA VAL A 170 3.83 6.85 13.20
C VAL A 170 4.88 6.59 12.13
N LEU A 171 4.47 6.31 10.89
CA LEU A 171 5.40 6.12 9.77
C LEU A 171 6.26 7.36 9.51
N LYS A 172 5.66 8.55 9.54
CA LYS A 172 6.40 9.81 9.36
C LYS A 172 7.44 10.02 10.46
N SER A 173 7.07 9.74 11.70
CA SER A 173 7.96 9.88 12.85
C SER A 173 9.12 8.89 12.76
N TYR A 174 8.82 7.64 12.36
CA TYR A 174 9.84 6.62 12.09
C TYR A 174 10.82 7.05 10.99
N LEU A 175 10.32 7.54 9.85
CA LEU A 175 11.18 7.97 8.75
C LEU A 175 12.10 9.12 9.16
N LYS A 176 11.58 10.10 9.91
CA LYS A 176 12.37 11.21 10.45
C LYS A 176 13.47 10.73 11.40
N GLN A 177 13.15 9.81 12.32
CA GLN A 177 14.14 9.24 13.24
C GLN A 177 15.21 8.45 12.48
N ALA A 178 14.80 7.59 11.55
CA ALA A 178 15.72 6.79 10.74
C ALA A 178 16.68 7.66 9.90
N GLU A 179 16.24 8.83 9.44
CA GLU A 179 17.10 9.82 8.77
C GLU A 179 18.15 10.41 9.70
N GLN A 180 17.74 10.80 10.92
CA GLN A 180 18.64 11.33 11.94
C GLN A 180 19.71 10.29 12.34
N ASP A 181 19.31 9.05 12.60
CA ASP A 181 20.23 7.98 13.00
C ASP A 181 21.29 7.66 11.92
N ILE A 182 20.89 7.70 10.65
CA ILE A 182 21.80 7.52 9.51
C ILE A 182 22.83 8.66 9.46
N GLN A 183 22.38 9.90 9.64
CA GLN A 183 23.25 11.08 9.60
C GLN A 183 24.24 11.10 10.78
N ASP A 184 23.80 10.70 11.97
CA ASP A 184 24.65 10.54 13.15
C ASP A 184 25.70 9.44 12.96
N CYS A 185 25.31 8.31 12.38
CA CYS A 185 26.23 7.22 12.08
C CYS A 185 27.34 7.64 11.10
N GLN A 186 26.98 8.36 10.03
CA GLN A 186 27.93 8.89 9.05
C GLN A 186 28.90 9.90 9.69
N SER A 187 28.39 10.79 10.54
CA SER A 187 29.19 11.79 11.27
C SER A 187 30.19 11.12 12.22
N ARG A 188 29.77 10.09 12.95
CA ARG A 188 30.66 9.29 13.82
C ARG A 188 31.75 8.58 13.03
N LYS A 189 31.42 7.94 11.90
CA LYS A 189 32.42 7.29 11.02
C LYS A 189 33.45 8.29 10.49
N ALA A 190 33.02 9.49 10.10
CA ALA A 190 33.92 10.55 9.66
C ALA A 190 34.89 10.98 10.78
N LEU A 191 34.39 11.17 12.01
CA LEU A 191 35.20 11.50 13.19
C LEU A 191 36.24 10.41 13.52
N PHE A 192 35.88 9.13 13.43
CA PHE A 192 36.80 8.02 13.66
C PHE A 192 37.88 7.90 12.57
N THR A 193 37.53 8.18 11.31
CA THR A 193 38.48 8.17 10.19
C THR A 193 39.50 9.31 10.32
N VAL A 194 39.06 10.50 10.74
CA VAL A 194 39.95 11.64 11.02
C VAL A 194 40.89 11.37 12.21
N ARG A 195 40.42 10.68 13.26
CA ARG A 195 41.25 10.29 14.41
C ARG A 195 42.30 9.24 14.05
N HIS A 196 41.97 8.23 13.25
CA HIS A 196 42.94 7.23 12.78
C HIS A 196 44.00 7.85 11.86
N ALA A 197 43.62 8.74 10.94
CA ALA A 197 44.57 9.45 10.07
C ALA A 197 45.55 10.35 10.83
N LYS A 198 45.21 10.80 12.05
CA LYS A 198 46.11 11.55 12.93
C LYS A 198 47.05 10.67 13.75
N CYS A 199 46.74 9.40 13.98
CA CYS A 199 47.60 8.46 14.72
C CYS A 199 48.61 7.72 13.84
N THR A 200 48.41 7.63 12.53
CA THR A 200 49.35 6.98 11.58
C THR A 200 50.39 7.93 10.97
N ARG A 201 50.53 9.15 11.50
CA ARG A 201 51.62 10.09 11.19
C ARG A 201 52.60 10.14 12.36
N PHE A 202 53.30 9.04 12.62
CA PHE A 202 54.52 8.99 13.41
C PHE A 202 55.43 7.90 12.84
#